data_AF-A0A211ZV22-F1
#
_entry.id   AF-A0A211ZV22-F1
#
_cell.length_a   1.000
_cell.length_b   1.000
_cell.length_c   1.000
_cell.angle_alpha   90.00
_cell.angle_beta   90.00
_cell.angle_gamma   90.00
#
_symmetry.space_group_name_H-M   'P 1'
#
loop_
_entity.id
_entity.type
_entity.pdbx_description
1 polymer ?
#
loop_
_entity_poly.entity_id
_entity_poly.type
_entity_poly.pdbx_seq_one_letter_code
_entity_poly.pdbx_strand_id
1 'polypeptide(L)' 'MIQISASIGQEAAAAFNCYGRGRRKADLNMGDCFSYACAKAYRLPLLFKGSEFPHTDIAVA' A
#
# COMPACT_ATOMS: atom_id res chain seq x y z
N MET A 1 -5.94 -12.67 11.59
CA MET A 1 -4.51 -12.29 11.56
C MET A 1 -4.10 -12.12 10.11
N ILE A 2 -3.55 -10.97 9.72
CA ILE A 2 -3.04 -10.73 8.36
C ILE A 2 -1.64 -11.33 8.28
N GLN A 3 -1.39 -12.21 7.31
CA GLN A 3 -0.08 -12.84 7.11
C GLN A 3 0.72 -12.08 6.05
N ILE A 4 1.99 -11.81 6.33
CA ILE A 4 2.91 -11.18 5.38
C ILE A 4 3.72 -12.29 4.70
N SER A 5 3.20 -12.80 3.59
CA SER A 5 3.86 -13.81 2.76
C SER A 5 4.85 -13.17 1.76
N ALA A 6 5.63 -14.02 1.07
CA ALA A 6 6.47 -13.57 -0.03
C ALA A 6 5.69 -12.84 -1.14
N SER A 7 4.45 -13.25 -1.43
CA SER A 7 3.60 -12.59 -2.42
C SER A 7 3.18 -11.18 -1.97
N ILE A 8 2.92 -10.96 -0.68
CA ILE A 8 2.69 -9.61 -0.14
C ILE A 8 3.95 -8.77 -0.29
N GLY A 9 5.14 -9.34 -0.04
CA GLY A 9 6.41 -8.64 -0.27
C GLY A 9 6.62 -8.22 -1.72
N GLN A 10 6.27 -9.08 -2.68
CA GLN A 10 6.32 -8.76 -4.11
C GLN A 10 5.34 -7.64 -4.47
N GLU A 11 4.11 -7.70 -3.95
CA GLU A 11 3.09 -6.68 -4.20
C GLU A 11 3.46 -5.34 -3.55
N ALA A 12 4.09 -5.35 -2.37
CA ALA A 12 4.61 -4.14 -1.74
C ALA A 12 5.73 -3.51 -2.56
N ALA A 13 6.65 -4.32 -3.13
CA ALA A 13 7.67 -3.81 -4.03
C ALA A 13 7.08 -3.22 -5.33
N ALA A 14 6.05 -3.87 -5.88
CA ALA A 14 5.32 -3.33 -7.02
C ALA A 14 4.60 -2.01 -6.67
N ALA A 15 3.95 -1.94 -5.51
CA ALA A 15 3.32 -0.72 -5.01
C ALA A 15 4.33 0.41 -4.81
N PHE A 16 5.53 0.11 -4.30
CA PHE A 16 6.59 1.11 -4.16
C PHE A 16 7.06 1.65 -5.52
N ASN A 17 7.13 0.81 -6.55
CA ASN A 17 7.43 1.27 -7.91
C ASN A 17 6.33 2.19 -8.48
N CYS A 18 5.07 1.93 -8.12
CA CYS A 18 3.91 2.67 -8.63
C CYS A 18 3.61 3.96 -7.84
N TYR A 19 3.85 3.97 -6.52
CA TYR A 19 3.35 4.98 -5.58
C TYR A 19 4.41 5.48 -4.58
N GLY A 20 5.63 4.94 -4.64
CA GLY A 20 6.68 5.21 -3.67
C GLY A 20 7.21 6.63 -3.69
N ARG A 21 7.82 7.01 -2.56
CA ARG A 21 8.38 8.34 -2.32
C ARG A 21 9.34 8.83 -3.41
N GLY A 22 9.25 10.12 -3.71
CA GLY A 22 10.17 10.83 -4.60
C GLY A 22 9.87 10.70 -6.09
N ARG A 23 8.81 9.97 -6.48
CA ARG A 23 8.41 9.82 -7.90
C ARG A 23 6.94 10.12 -8.16
N ARG A 24 6.08 10.13 -7.13
CA ARG A 24 4.60 10.12 -7.26
C ARG A 24 3.94 10.94 -6.16
N LYS A 25 2.70 11.38 -6.40
CA LYS A 25 1.91 12.18 -5.45
C LYS A 25 1.55 11.44 -4.15
N ALA A 26 1.40 10.11 -4.22
CA ALA A 26 1.11 9.29 -3.03
C ALA A 26 2.27 9.27 -2.03
N ASP A 27 3.52 9.40 -2.49
CA ASP A 27 4.73 9.47 -1.65
C ASP A 27 4.89 8.35 -0.60
N LEU A 28 4.41 7.14 -0.89
CA LEU A 28 4.37 6.04 0.06
C LEU A 28 5.78 5.60 0.49
N ASN A 29 5.97 5.34 1.78
CA ASN A 29 7.14 4.62 2.26
C ASN A 29 6.96 3.10 2.09
N MET A 30 8.01 2.31 2.34
CA MET A 30 7.91 0.85 2.15
C MET A 30 6.91 0.20 3.12
N GLY A 31 6.81 0.68 4.37
CA GLY A 31 5.80 0.22 5.33
C GLY A 31 4.38 0.51 4.85
N ASP A 32 4.13 1.67 4.27
CA ASP A 32 2.84 2.00 3.66
C ASP A 32 2.52 1.09 2.47
N CYS A 33 3.53 0.71 1.69
CA CYS A 33 3.39 -0.23 0.58
C CYS A 33 3.02 -1.64 1.09
N PHE A 34 3.52 -2.06 2.26
CA PHE A 34 3.07 -3.29 2.91
C PHE A 34 1.62 -3.18 3.38
N SER A 35 1.22 -2.06 3.97
CA SER A 35 -0.17 -1.80 4.38
C SER A 35 -1.12 -1.84 3.17
N TYR A 36 -0.73 -1.20 2.07
CA TYR A 36 -1.43 -1.25 0.79
C TYR A 36 -1.54 -2.68 0.25
N ALA A 37 -0.43 -3.42 0.19
CA ALA A 37 -0.39 -4.78 -0.34
C ALA A 37 -1.27 -5.74 0.49
N CYS A 38 -1.25 -5.60 1.81
CA CYS A 38 -2.14 -6.34 2.70
C CYS A 38 -3.62 -6.00 2.43
N ALA A 39 -3.97 -4.70 2.42
CA ALA A 39 -5.34 -4.28 2.15
C ALA A 39 -5.85 -4.78 0.79
N LYS A 40 -5.01 -4.71 -0.24
CA LYS A 40 -5.34 -5.17 -1.60
C LYS A 40 -5.53 -6.69 -1.66
N ALA A 41 -4.59 -7.46 -1.11
CA ALA A 41 -4.65 -8.91 -1.14
C ALA A 41 -5.86 -9.48 -0.39
N TYR A 42 -6.21 -8.86 0.75
CA TYR A 42 -7.34 -9.28 1.57
C TYR A 42 -8.65 -8.58 1.18
N ARG A 43 -8.63 -7.66 0.20
CA ARG A 43 -9.78 -6.86 -0.26
C ARG A 43 -10.48 -6.12 0.88
N LEU A 44 -9.68 -5.56 1.78
CA LEU A 44 -10.15 -4.78 2.92
C LEU A 44 -9.91 -3.30 2.66
N PRO A 45 -10.82 -2.41 3.12
CA PRO A 45 -10.55 -0.99 3.08
C PRO A 45 -9.43 -0.65 4.07
N LEU A 46 -8.53 0.26 3.67
CA LEU A 46 -7.39 0.65 4.47
C LEU A 46 -7.71 1.86 5.34
N LEU A 47 -7.58 1.68 6.65
CA LEU A 47 -7.58 2.78 7.61
C LEU A 47 -6.17 3.38 7.69
N PHE A 48 -6.07 4.71 7.60
CA PHE A 48 -4.80 5.41 7.67
C PHE A 48 -5.00 6.80 8.28
N LYS A 49 -3.90 7.39 8.75
CA LYS A 49 -3.86 8.78 9.17
C LYS A 49 -2.93 9.52 8.21
N GLY A 50 -3.48 10.36 7.35
CA GLY A 50 -2.68 11.09 6.36
C GLY A 50 -3.49 11.45 5.11
N SER A 51 -2.79 11.70 4.01
CA SER A 51 -3.36 12.07 2.70
C SER A 51 -2.73 11.32 1.52
N GLU A 52 -1.92 10.31 1.81
CA GLU A 52 -1.09 9.59 0.85
C GLU A 52 -1.88 8.53 0.06
N PHE A 53 -2.64 7.68 0.77
CA PHE A 53 -3.38 6.56 0.19
C PHE A 53 -4.51 6.93 -0.80
N PRO A 54 -5.22 8.08 -0.67
CA PRO A 54 -6.18 8.54 -1.67
C PRO A 54 -5.58 8.79 -3.06
N HIS A 55 -4.25 8.78 -3.21
CA HIS A 55 -3.56 8.88 -4.49
C HIS A 55 -3.18 7.51 -5.09
N THR A 56 -3.76 6.43 -4.55
CA THR A 56 -3.62 5.06 -5.06
C THR A 56 -4.99 4.51 -5.49
N ASP A 57 -5.03 3.27 -5.96
CA ASP A 57 -6.24 2.53 -6.32
C ASP A 57 -6.85 1.74 -5.14
N ILE A 58 -6.32 1.88 -3.91
CA ILE A 58 -6.86 1.14 -2.76
C ILE A 58 -8.16 1.77 -2.24
N ALA A 59 -9.10 0.92 -1.82
CA ALA A 59 -10.26 1.38 -1.07
C ALA A 59 -9.81 1.89 0.31
N VAL A 60 -10.28 3.07 0.68
CA VAL A 60 -10.04 3.70 1.98
C VAL A 60 -11.31 3.65 2.83
N ALA A 61 -11.15 3.48 4.15
CA ALA A 61 -12.25 3.48 5.13
C ALA A 61 -12.38 4.82 5.84
#